data_AF-A0A410HGE5-F1
#
_entry.id   AF-A0A410HGE5-F1
#
_cell.length_a   1.000
_cell.length_b   1.000
_cell.length_c   1.000
_cell.angle_alpha   90.00
_cell.angle_beta   90.00
_cell.angle_gamma   90.00
#
_symmetry.space_group_name_H-M   'P 1'
#
loop_
_entity.id
_entity.type
_entity.pdbx_description
1 polymer ?
#
loop_
_entity_poly.entity_id
_entity_poly.type
_entity_poly.pdbx_seq_one_letter_code
_entity_poly.pdbx_strand_id
1 'polypeptide(L)'
;MKHLNETTNVNILSQFDIGTGYKAVVQKGNVGSKYVYALQLRRGATTILRGYRGNNINNPILELSGQAGGHTQTWEYAGNRIKSDGNPRSGQWFVGVKPSHNDPNYDWAKQIARIDIRYTSGSHTDNTEFPRLAFLSYAGSAPFGGDSMTHAEAAVSPDYTKLLIATIENGETGHFTIYNLDEINRSLDNAGKGYVSLEGFPYQDSFTVSNLYGEGQDNII
;
A
#
# COMPACT_ATOMS: atom_id res chain seq x y z
N MET A 1 -22.54 -18.53 -14.96
CA MET A 1 -22.51 -17.88 -13.63
C MET A 1 -21.23 -18.30 -12.92
N LYS A 2 -20.38 -17.35 -12.55
CA LYS A 2 -19.17 -17.62 -11.74
C LYS A 2 -19.65 -17.84 -10.30
N HIS A 3 -19.41 -19.02 -9.74
CA HIS A 3 -19.79 -19.30 -8.35
C HIS A 3 -18.96 -18.35 -7.46
N LEU A 4 -19.62 -17.40 -6.79
CA LEU A 4 -18.98 -16.60 -5.76
C LEU A 4 -18.86 -17.50 -4.52
N ASN A 5 -17.64 -17.76 -4.07
CA ASN A 5 -17.43 -18.43 -2.80
C ASN A 5 -17.67 -17.41 -1.70
N GLU A 6 -18.89 -17.41 -1.16
CA GLU A 6 -19.20 -16.61 0.03
C GLU A 6 -18.34 -17.11 1.21
N THR A 7 -17.80 -16.17 1.98
CA THR A 7 -17.08 -16.51 3.22
C THR A 7 -18.12 -16.84 4.28
N THR A 8 -18.48 -18.12 4.36
CA THR A 8 -19.35 -18.65 5.42
C THR A 8 -18.50 -19.08 6.62
N ASN A 9 -19.04 -18.96 7.84
CA ASN A 9 -18.38 -19.36 9.12
C ASN A 9 -17.20 -18.47 9.57
N VAL A 10 -17.40 -17.15 9.59
CA VAL A 10 -16.45 -16.22 10.20
C VAL A 10 -16.53 -16.31 11.73
N ASN A 11 -15.42 -16.63 12.38
CA ASN A 11 -15.28 -16.62 13.84
C ASN A 11 -14.23 -15.60 14.26
N ILE A 12 -14.53 -14.80 15.29
CA ILE A 12 -13.56 -13.89 15.90
C ILE A 12 -12.60 -14.73 16.76
N LEU A 13 -11.36 -14.89 16.28
CA LEU A 13 -10.32 -15.63 17.00
C LEU A 13 -9.65 -14.81 18.12
N SER A 14 -9.60 -13.48 17.97
CA SER A 14 -9.03 -12.57 18.96
C SER A 14 -9.53 -11.14 18.74
N GLN A 15 -9.75 -10.41 19.83
CA GLN A 15 -10.04 -8.98 19.84
C GLN A 15 -9.17 -8.30 20.90
N PHE A 16 -8.65 -7.12 20.58
CA PHE A 16 -7.91 -6.27 21.51
C PHE A 16 -7.96 -4.82 21.03
N ASP A 17 -7.95 -3.89 21.98
CA ASP A 17 -7.87 -2.46 21.66
C ASP A 17 -6.42 -2.05 21.41
N ILE A 18 -6.25 -1.02 20.57
CA ILE A 18 -4.94 -0.45 20.28
C ILE A 18 -4.88 1.03 20.68
N GLY A 19 -3.97 1.36 21.60
CA GLY A 19 -3.57 2.73 21.87
C GLY A 19 -2.29 3.09 21.09
N THR A 20 -2.33 4.15 20.29
CA THR A 20 -1.16 4.61 19.51
C THR A 20 -0.37 5.75 20.17
N GLY A 21 -0.89 6.30 21.27
CA GLY A 21 -0.30 7.45 21.96
C GLY A 21 -0.41 8.78 21.21
N TYR A 22 -1.16 8.84 20.10
CA TYR A 22 -1.34 10.05 19.29
C TYR A 22 -2.80 10.21 18.90
N LYS A 23 -3.34 11.43 19.02
CA LYS A 23 -4.73 11.76 18.72
C LYS A 23 -4.95 11.97 17.21
N ALA A 24 -4.86 10.88 16.46
CA ALA A 24 -5.26 10.82 15.05
C ALA A 24 -5.88 9.46 14.75
N VAL A 25 -6.62 9.37 13.65
CA VAL A 25 -7.18 8.11 13.17
C VAL A 25 -6.07 7.16 12.71
N VAL A 26 -6.32 5.85 12.85
CA VAL A 26 -5.50 4.82 12.21
C VAL A 26 -6.05 4.61 10.81
N GLN A 27 -5.22 4.82 9.79
CA GLN A 27 -5.63 4.68 8.38
C GLN A 27 -5.52 3.23 7.89
N LYS A 28 -4.60 2.45 8.46
CA LYS A 28 -4.41 1.03 8.14
C LYS A 28 -3.85 0.28 9.33
N GLY A 29 -4.35 -0.93 9.55
CA GLY A 29 -3.77 -1.89 10.49
C GLY A 29 -3.30 -3.15 9.77
N ASN A 30 -2.25 -3.78 10.28
CA ASN A 30 -1.85 -5.13 9.87
C ASN A 30 -1.54 -5.96 11.12
N VAL A 31 -2.08 -7.18 11.19
CA VAL A 31 -2.00 -8.05 12.37
C VAL A 31 -1.17 -9.29 12.02
N GLY A 32 0.09 -9.30 12.45
CA GLY A 32 0.97 -10.46 12.38
C GLY A 32 0.77 -11.42 13.56
N SER A 33 1.47 -12.55 13.55
CA SER A 33 1.41 -13.55 14.63
C SER A 33 1.94 -13.03 15.97
N LYS A 34 2.98 -12.18 15.95
CA LYS A 34 3.63 -11.59 17.14
C LYS A 34 3.32 -10.10 17.32
N TYR A 35 3.29 -9.35 16.21
CA TYR A 35 3.21 -7.89 16.22
C TYR A 35 1.94 -7.40 15.54
N VAL A 36 1.49 -6.23 15.98
CA VAL A 36 0.47 -5.41 15.33
C VAL A 36 1.14 -4.15 14.82
N TYR A 37 0.75 -3.76 13.62
CA TYR A 37 1.21 -2.56 12.95
C TYR A 37 0.04 -1.61 12.72
N ALA A 38 0.31 -0.32 12.84
CA ALA A 38 -0.65 0.72 12.47
C ALA A 38 0.05 1.82 11.69
N LEU A 39 -0.60 2.26 10.61
CA LEU A 39 -0.25 3.45 9.85
C LEU A 39 -1.12 4.61 10.32
N GLN A 40 -0.48 5.74 10.64
CA GLN A 40 -1.16 7.00 10.96
C GLN A 40 -0.51 8.17 10.25
N LEU A 41 -1.29 9.17 9.83
CA LEU A 41 -0.77 10.46 9.43
C LEU A 41 -0.53 11.32 10.69
N ARG A 42 0.73 11.62 11.00
CA ARG A 42 1.14 12.44 12.15
C ARG A 42 1.88 13.67 11.67
N ARG A 43 1.29 14.86 11.86
CA ARG A 43 1.89 16.16 11.49
C ARG A 43 2.39 16.20 10.04
N GLY A 44 1.64 15.59 9.11
CA GLY A 44 1.99 15.52 7.68
C GLY A 44 2.96 14.40 7.30
N ALA A 45 3.42 13.57 8.25
CA ALA A 45 4.23 12.39 7.99
C ALA A 45 3.42 11.10 8.13
N THR A 46 3.64 10.15 7.24
CA THR A 46 3.14 8.78 7.37
C THR A 46 4.00 8.04 8.37
N THR A 47 3.42 7.72 9.53
CA THR A 47 4.11 7.05 10.64
C THR A 47 3.62 5.62 10.77
N ILE A 48 4.55 4.66 10.75
CA ILE A 48 4.28 3.26 11.04
C ILE A 48 4.67 2.97 12.48
N LEU A 49 3.71 2.41 13.20
CA LEU A 49 3.84 1.96 14.57
C LEU A 49 3.92 0.45 14.61
N ARG A 50 4.66 -0.09 15.59
CA ARG A 50 4.71 -1.52 15.87
C ARG A 50 4.67 -1.77 17.36
N GLY A 51 3.85 -2.72 17.78
CA GLY A 51 3.91 -3.26 19.13
C GLY A 51 3.42 -4.70 19.19
N TYR A 52 3.49 -5.30 20.38
CA TYR A 52 3.04 -6.67 20.59
C TYR A 52 1.51 -6.75 20.57
N ARG A 53 0.98 -7.88 20.11
CA ARG A 53 -0.46 -8.17 20.20
C ARG A 53 -0.95 -7.99 21.64
N GLY A 54 -2.16 -7.44 21.80
CA GLY A 54 -2.77 -7.20 23.11
C GLY A 54 -2.17 -6.04 23.91
N ASN A 55 -1.27 -5.25 23.33
CA ASN A 55 -0.66 -4.09 23.97
C ASN A 55 -0.85 -2.82 23.13
N ASN A 56 -0.66 -1.67 23.78
CA ASN A 56 -0.54 -0.40 23.07
C ASN A 56 0.63 -0.43 22.06
N ILE A 57 0.42 0.20 20.91
CA ILE A 57 1.36 0.27 19.79
C ILE A 57 1.82 1.71 19.59
N ASN A 58 2.51 2.26 20.58
CA ASN A 58 2.94 3.66 20.62
C ASN A 58 4.38 3.90 20.12
N ASN A 59 5.09 2.86 19.67
CA ASN A 59 6.47 2.95 19.22
C ASN A 59 6.55 3.13 17.68
N PRO A 60 6.96 4.32 17.19
CA PRO A 60 7.22 4.53 15.77
C PRO A 60 8.44 3.71 15.34
N ILE A 61 8.29 2.97 14.25
CA ILE A 61 9.40 2.24 13.63
C ILE A 61 9.84 2.86 12.31
N LEU A 62 8.97 3.65 11.69
CA LEU A 62 9.22 4.31 10.41
C LEU A 62 8.41 5.60 10.36
N GLU A 63 9.03 6.67 9.89
CA GLU A 63 8.38 7.95 9.64
C GLU A 63 8.74 8.43 8.24
N LEU A 64 7.73 8.67 7.42
CA LEU A 64 7.87 9.01 6.01
C LEU A 64 7.27 10.39 5.78
N SER A 65 8.08 11.34 5.35
CA SER A 65 7.65 12.71 5.06
C SER A 65 8.16 13.15 3.68
N GLY A 66 7.94 14.40 3.28
CA GLY A 66 8.40 14.89 1.99
C GLY A 66 7.81 14.07 0.84
N GLN A 67 8.66 13.47 0.01
CA GLN A 67 8.27 12.56 -1.07
C GLN A 67 8.17 11.11 -0.59
N ALA A 68 8.95 10.74 0.43
CA ALA A 68 8.93 9.40 1.01
C ALA A 68 7.60 9.01 1.63
N GLY A 69 6.76 9.98 2.01
CA GLY A 69 5.45 9.71 2.59
C GLY A 69 4.40 10.74 2.19
N GLY A 70 3.15 10.30 2.20
CA GLY A 70 1.96 11.11 1.97
C GLY A 70 0.75 10.39 2.54
N HIS A 71 -0.44 10.98 2.40
CA HIS A 71 -1.68 10.33 2.76
C HIS A 71 -1.85 9.01 1.98
N THR A 72 -1.95 7.90 2.70
CA THR A 72 -2.10 6.57 2.14
C THR A 72 -2.81 5.66 3.14
N GLN A 73 -3.49 4.65 2.62
CA GLN A 73 -4.08 3.53 3.34
C GLN A 73 -3.33 2.22 3.07
N THR A 74 -2.14 2.30 2.45
CA THR A 74 -1.30 1.15 2.11
C THR A 74 -0.25 0.93 3.20
N TRP A 75 -0.39 -0.20 3.88
CA TRP A 75 0.66 -0.81 4.69
C TRP A 75 0.50 -2.33 4.62
N GLU A 76 1.17 -2.94 3.65
CA GLU A 76 0.93 -4.33 3.26
C GLU A 76 2.20 -5.17 3.31
N TYR A 77 2.13 -6.35 3.92
CA TYR A 77 3.28 -7.24 3.95
C TYR A 77 3.56 -7.75 2.53
N ALA A 78 4.78 -7.56 2.04
CA ALA A 78 5.14 -7.88 0.65
C ALA A 78 5.35 -9.39 0.39
N GLY A 79 4.97 -10.24 1.35
CA GLY A 79 5.20 -11.68 1.33
C GLY A 79 6.62 -12.07 1.76
N ASN A 80 6.79 -13.33 2.17
CA ASN A 80 8.06 -13.89 2.65
C ASN A 80 8.78 -14.77 1.63
N ARG A 81 8.32 -14.79 0.37
CA ARG A 81 8.90 -15.65 -0.67
C ARG A 81 10.37 -15.33 -0.90
N ILE A 82 11.12 -16.32 -1.38
CA ILE A 82 12.56 -16.22 -1.60
C ILE A 82 12.85 -15.17 -2.70
N LYS A 83 13.82 -14.31 -2.45
CA LYS A 83 14.33 -13.32 -3.42
C LYS A 83 15.13 -14.01 -4.51
N SER A 84 15.42 -13.29 -5.59
CA SER A 84 16.33 -13.76 -6.64
C SER A 84 17.74 -14.13 -6.11
N ASP A 85 18.17 -13.51 -4.99
CA ASP A 85 19.45 -13.77 -4.33
C ASP A 85 19.44 -14.97 -3.36
N GLY A 86 18.33 -15.72 -3.28
CA GLY A 86 18.21 -16.90 -2.41
C GLY A 86 17.82 -16.61 -0.95
N ASN A 87 17.76 -15.35 -0.53
CA ASN A 87 17.36 -15.00 0.84
C ASN A 87 15.84 -14.74 0.94
N PRO A 88 15.20 -15.01 2.10
CA PRO A 88 13.78 -14.70 2.30
C PRO A 88 13.52 -13.19 2.29
N ARG A 89 12.36 -12.79 1.75
CA ARG A 89 11.86 -11.40 1.74
C ARG A 89 11.23 -10.98 3.09
N SER A 90 11.81 -11.45 4.19
CA SER A 90 11.31 -11.15 5.54
C SER A 90 11.32 -9.64 5.81
N GLY A 91 10.26 -9.10 6.40
CA GLY A 91 10.25 -7.69 6.83
C GLY A 91 10.13 -6.65 5.70
N GLN A 92 9.79 -7.04 4.48
CA GLN A 92 9.48 -6.07 3.42
C GLN A 92 7.99 -5.75 3.36
N TRP A 93 7.67 -4.48 3.16
CA TRP A 93 6.31 -3.94 3.21
C TRP A 93 6.08 -2.95 2.09
N PHE A 94 4.88 -2.95 1.51
CA PHE A 94 4.43 -1.91 0.61
C PHE A 94 3.82 -0.74 1.38
N VAL A 95 4.11 0.48 0.91
CA VAL A 95 3.55 1.72 1.45
C VAL A 95 3.38 2.75 0.33
N GLY A 96 2.34 3.58 0.42
CA GLY A 96 2.16 4.69 -0.50
C GLY A 96 3.20 5.80 -0.30
N VAL A 97 3.75 6.30 -1.40
CA VAL A 97 4.70 7.43 -1.42
C VAL A 97 4.28 8.46 -2.46
N LYS A 98 4.70 9.71 -2.27
CA LYS A 98 4.44 10.78 -3.24
C LYS A 98 5.39 10.67 -4.44
N PRO A 99 4.99 11.10 -5.65
CA PRO A 99 5.91 11.17 -6.78
C PRO A 99 6.94 12.30 -6.57
N SER A 100 7.98 12.34 -7.39
CA SER A 100 9.05 13.34 -7.31
C SER A 100 8.60 14.78 -7.66
N HIS A 101 7.37 14.95 -8.14
CA HIS A 101 6.78 16.28 -8.36
C HIS A 101 5.98 16.69 -7.12
N ASN A 102 6.53 17.64 -6.37
CA ASN A 102 5.85 18.30 -5.26
C ASN A 102 4.76 19.21 -5.84
N ASP A 103 3.59 18.67 -6.16
CA ASP A 103 2.41 19.53 -6.18
C ASP A 103 2.04 19.80 -4.72
N PRO A 104 2.21 21.03 -4.22
CA PRO A 104 1.91 21.38 -2.83
C PRO A 104 0.42 21.19 -2.47
N ASN A 105 -0.45 20.96 -3.46
CA ASN A 105 -1.87 20.69 -3.25
C ASN A 105 -2.20 19.18 -3.16
N TYR A 106 -1.23 18.29 -3.39
CA TYR A 106 -1.48 16.84 -3.36
C TYR A 106 -0.72 16.16 -2.22
N ASP A 107 -1.45 15.84 -1.16
CA ASP A 107 -0.92 15.08 -0.02
C ASP A 107 -0.92 13.57 -0.26
N TRP A 108 -1.70 13.07 -1.23
CA TRP A 108 -1.91 11.64 -1.43
C TRP A 108 -0.78 10.92 -2.15
N ALA A 109 -0.61 9.63 -1.81
CA ALA A 109 0.28 8.73 -2.51
C ALA A 109 -0.17 8.46 -3.94
N LYS A 110 0.78 8.48 -4.88
CA LYS A 110 0.58 8.15 -6.30
C LYS A 110 1.57 7.07 -6.79
N GLN A 111 2.41 6.58 -5.89
CA GLN A 111 3.39 5.53 -6.11
C GLN A 111 3.36 4.58 -4.91
N ILE A 112 3.80 3.33 -5.10
CA ILE A 112 3.87 2.34 -4.02
C ILE A 112 5.33 1.92 -3.83
N ALA A 113 5.95 2.33 -2.73
CA ALA A 113 7.30 1.90 -2.39
C ALA A 113 7.29 0.53 -1.69
N ARG A 114 8.40 -0.19 -1.76
CA ARG A 114 8.66 -1.39 -0.96
C ARG A 114 9.84 -1.15 -0.03
N ILE A 115 9.57 -1.21 1.27
CA ILE A 115 10.49 -0.84 2.35
C ILE A 115 10.86 -2.08 3.18
N ASP A 116 12.12 -2.22 3.56
CA ASP A 116 12.61 -3.28 4.45
C ASP A 116 12.82 -2.74 5.88
N ILE A 117 11.83 -2.96 6.76
CA ILE A 117 11.83 -2.38 8.12
C ILE A 117 12.94 -2.94 9.04
N ARG A 118 13.73 -3.91 8.57
CA ARG A 118 14.91 -4.39 9.31
C ARG A 118 16.09 -3.42 9.18
N TYR A 119 16.12 -2.62 8.13
CA TYR A 119 17.25 -1.75 7.77
C TYR A 119 16.86 -0.29 7.58
N THR A 120 15.58 0.03 7.55
CA THR A 120 15.04 1.37 7.24
C THR A 120 14.26 1.98 8.39
N SER A 121 14.65 1.67 9.63
CA SER A 121 14.00 2.30 10.79
C SER A 121 14.39 3.77 10.89
N GLY A 122 13.44 4.63 11.25
CA GLY A 122 13.66 6.06 11.43
C GLY A 122 12.92 6.91 10.41
N SER A 123 13.41 8.14 10.21
CA SER A 123 12.76 9.14 9.37
C SER A 123 13.38 9.19 7.97
N HIS A 124 12.53 9.23 6.95
CA HIS A 124 12.90 9.34 5.54
C HIS A 124 12.09 10.44 4.85
N THR A 125 12.69 11.06 3.83
CA THR A 125 12.10 12.24 3.16
C THR A 125 12.02 12.11 1.65
N ASP A 126 12.79 11.21 1.05
CA ASP A 126 12.87 11.04 -0.40
C ASP A 126 12.35 9.65 -0.83
N ASN A 127 11.46 9.62 -1.82
CA ASN A 127 10.91 8.36 -2.34
C ASN A 127 11.94 7.52 -3.10
N THR A 128 13.06 8.12 -3.52
CA THR A 128 14.17 7.45 -4.19
C THR A 128 15.06 6.67 -3.23
N GLU A 129 14.80 6.75 -1.92
CA GLU A 129 15.44 5.89 -0.94
C GLU A 129 14.98 4.41 -1.07
N PHE A 130 13.87 4.17 -1.77
CA PHE A 130 13.22 2.87 -1.86
C PHE A 130 12.91 2.44 -3.31
N PRO A 131 12.96 1.13 -3.63
CA PRO A 131 12.33 0.62 -4.84
C PRO A 131 10.83 0.92 -4.82
N ARG A 132 10.26 1.33 -5.95
CA ARG A 132 8.85 1.72 -6.02
C ARG A 132 8.18 1.38 -7.34
N LEU A 133 6.87 1.18 -7.28
CA LEU A 133 6.00 1.10 -8.45
C LEU A 133 5.60 2.53 -8.85
N ALA A 134 5.72 2.85 -10.13
CA ALA A 134 5.37 4.15 -10.71
C ALA A 134 4.50 3.97 -11.96
N PHE A 135 4.00 5.09 -12.50
CA PHE A 135 3.09 5.10 -13.65
C PHE A 135 1.82 4.25 -13.41
N LEU A 136 1.29 4.32 -12.19
CA LEU A 136 0.16 3.47 -11.76
C LEU A 136 -1.14 3.76 -12.52
N SER A 137 -1.30 4.96 -13.08
CA SER A 137 -2.45 5.30 -13.95
C SER A 137 -2.44 4.56 -15.29
N TYR A 138 -1.33 3.90 -15.64
CA TYR A 138 -1.18 3.07 -16.83
C TYR A 138 -1.27 1.56 -16.50
N ALA A 139 -1.67 1.22 -15.27
CA ALA A 139 -1.89 -0.15 -14.85
C ALA A 139 -3.13 -0.75 -15.54
N GLY A 140 -3.05 -2.04 -15.90
CA GLY A 140 -4.21 -2.81 -16.36
C GLY A 140 -4.66 -2.48 -17.79
N SER A 141 -5.94 -2.72 -18.05
CA SER A 141 -6.55 -2.61 -19.39
C SER A 141 -7.10 -1.21 -19.73
N ALA A 142 -7.25 -0.32 -18.75
CA ALA A 142 -7.90 0.98 -18.92
C ALA A 142 -6.97 2.13 -18.45
N PRO A 143 -5.85 2.37 -19.15
CA PRO A 143 -4.92 3.42 -18.79
C PRO A 143 -5.55 4.81 -18.93
N PHE A 144 -5.14 5.73 -18.07
CA PHE A 144 -5.58 7.13 -18.09
C PHE A 144 -4.43 8.09 -17.77
N GLY A 145 -4.65 9.38 -18.06
CA GLY A 145 -3.63 10.41 -17.89
C GLY A 145 -3.18 10.55 -16.42
N GLY A 146 -1.86 10.54 -16.18
CA GLY A 146 -1.30 10.61 -14.82
C GLY A 146 -1.73 11.83 -14.01
N ASP A 147 -1.93 12.98 -14.66
CA ASP A 147 -2.44 14.21 -14.03
C ASP A 147 -3.89 14.08 -13.56
N SER A 148 -4.64 13.11 -14.11
CA SER A 148 -6.00 12.78 -13.68
C SER A 148 -6.04 11.81 -12.51
N MET A 149 -4.92 11.21 -12.11
CA MET A 149 -4.88 10.32 -10.95
C MET A 149 -4.85 11.13 -9.66
N THR A 150 -5.83 10.93 -8.80
CA THR A 150 -5.91 11.59 -7.49
C THR A 150 -5.05 10.87 -6.46
N HIS A 151 -5.12 9.55 -6.42
CA HIS A 151 -4.32 8.71 -5.51
C HIS A 151 -4.29 7.24 -5.95
N ALA A 152 -3.40 6.49 -5.29
CA ALA A 152 -3.21 5.06 -5.49
C ALA A 152 -3.03 4.32 -4.16
N GLU A 153 -3.57 3.11 -4.09
CA GLU A 153 -3.45 2.21 -2.94
C GLU A 153 -3.13 0.79 -3.41
N ALA A 154 -2.63 -0.04 -2.49
CA ALA A 154 -2.31 -1.43 -2.74
C ALA A 154 -2.84 -2.35 -1.65
N ALA A 155 -3.17 -3.59 -2.04
CA ALA A 155 -3.53 -4.68 -1.14
C ALA A 155 -2.83 -5.98 -1.57
N VAL A 156 -2.46 -6.82 -0.61
CA VAL A 156 -1.85 -8.12 -0.88
C VAL A 156 -2.81 -9.23 -0.44
N SER A 157 -2.98 -10.25 -1.29
CA SER A 157 -3.82 -11.42 -0.96
C SER A 157 -3.30 -12.18 0.27
N PRO A 158 -4.16 -12.81 1.09
CA PRO A 158 -3.72 -13.52 2.30
C PRO A 158 -2.71 -14.66 2.10
N ASP A 159 -2.71 -15.30 0.92
CA ASP A 159 -1.76 -16.35 0.54
C ASP A 159 -0.46 -15.79 -0.08
N TYR A 160 -0.32 -14.46 -0.13
CA TYR A 160 0.80 -13.72 -0.71
C TYR A 160 1.12 -14.18 -2.15
N THR A 161 0.10 -14.42 -2.97
CA THR A 161 0.24 -14.74 -4.40
C THR A 161 -0.05 -13.54 -5.31
N LYS A 162 -0.90 -12.60 -4.86
CA LYS A 162 -1.42 -11.50 -5.66
C LYS A 162 -1.20 -10.15 -5.00
N LEU A 163 -0.98 -9.15 -5.85
CA LEU A 163 -1.00 -7.73 -5.49
C LEU A 163 -2.15 -7.07 -6.24
N LEU A 164 -3.04 -6.39 -5.53
CA LEU A 164 -4.02 -5.48 -6.10
C LEU A 164 -3.45 -4.06 -6.06
N ILE A 165 -3.48 -3.36 -7.18
CA ILE A 165 -3.29 -1.91 -7.26
C ILE A 165 -4.65 -1.30 -7.55
N ALA A 166 -5.05 -0.33 -6.74
CA ALA A 166 -6.21 0.52 -6.95
C ALA A 166 -5.73 1.94 -7.25
N THR A 167 -6.18 2.51 -8.37
CA THR A 167 -5.94 3.92 -8.72
C THR A 167 -7.27 4.61 -8.94
N ILE A 168 -7.31 5.92 -8.66
CA ILE A 168 -8.55 6.68 -8.74
C ILE A 168 -8.35 7.87 -9.67
N GLU A 169 -9.13 7.87 -10.74
CA GLU A 169 -9.17 8.93 -11.74
C GLU A 169 -10.14 10.05 -11.32
N ASN A 170 -9.85 11.29 -11.72
CA ASN A 170 -10.77 12.42 -11.62
C ASN A 170 -12.15 12.04 -12.19
N GLY A 171 -13.22 12.37 -11.48
CA GLY A 171 -14.56 11.87 -11.80
C GLY A 171 -14.89 10.52 -11.16
N GLU A 172 -14.14 10.14 -10.11
CA GLU A 172 -14.49 9.06 -9.18
C GLU A 172 -14.54 7.67 -9.81
N THR A 173 -13.76 7.46 -10.87
CA THR A 173 -13.59 6.13 -11.46
C THR A 173 -12.43 5.41 -10.79
N GLY A 174 -12.74 4.31 -10.11
CA GLY A 174 -11.76 3.40 -9.54
C GLY A 174 -11.27 2.40 -10.58
N HIS A 175 -9.96 2.27 -10.71
CA HIS A 175 -9.29 1.33 -11.60
C HIS A 175 -8.54 0.30 -10.76
N PHE A 176 -8.85 -0.97 -10.94
CA PHE A 176 -8.34 -2.07 -10.13
C PHE A 176 -7.57 -3.05 -11.01
N THR A 177 -6.31 -3.31 -10.67
CA THR A 177 -5.46 -4.24 -11.43
C THR A 177 -4.80 -5.26 -10.49
N ILE A 178 -4.93 -6.54 -10.83
CA ILE A 178 -4.39 -7.66 -10.06
C ILE A 178 -3.14 -8.19 -10.76
N TYR A 179 -2.03 -8.24 -10.02
CA TYR A 179 -0.73 -8.72 -10.48
C TYR A 179 -0.32 -10.00 -9.76
N ASN A 180 0.59 -10.76 -10.39
CA ASN A 180 1.37 -11.76 -9.69
C ASN A 180 2.37 -11.07 -8.74
N LEU A 181 2.25 -11.34 -7.43
CA LEU A 181 3.07 -10.67 -6.42
C LEU A 181 4.57 -10.99 -6.58
N ASP A 182 4.93 -12.20 -7.01
CA ASP A 182 6.33 -12.59 -7.18
C ASP A 182 6.99 -11.87 -8.35
N GLU A 183 6.26 -11.61 -9.42
CA GLU A 183 6.76 -10.89 -10.60
C GLU A 183 7.00 -9.41 -10.27
N ILE A 184 6.08 -8.80 -9.53
CA ILE A 184 6.26 -7.44 -9.00
C ILE A 184 7.48 -7.38 -8.08
N ASN A 185 7.56 -8.29 -7.12
CA ASN A 185 8.66 -8.31 -6.16
C ASN A 185 10.02 -8.53 -6.83
N ARG A 186 10.10 -9.38 -7.85
CA ARG A 186 11.33 -9.62 -8.62
C ARG A 186 11.74 -8.38 -9.41
N SER A 187 10.77 -7.69 -10.01
CA SER A 187 11.02 -6.44 -10.73
C SER A 187 11.55 -5.36 -9.79
N LEU A 188 11.00 -5.26 -8.58
CA LEU A 188 11.48 -4.35 -7.54
C LEU A 188 12.86 -4.73 -6.98
N ASP A 189 13.17 -6.03 -6.89
CA ASP A 189 14.52 -6.49 -6.53
C ASP A 189 15.55 -6.00 -7.57
N ASN A 190 15.21 -6.09 -8.85
CA ASN A 190 16.07 -5.67 -9.96
C ASN A 190 16.19 -4.14 -10.10
N ALA A 191 15.17 -3.39 -9.66
CA ALA A 191 15.16 -1.93 -9.74
C ALA A 191 16.10 -1.25 -8.74
N GLY A 192 16.54 -1.94 -7.67
CA GLY A 192 17.36 -1.36 -6.62
C GLY A 192 16.64 -0.22 -5.88
N LYS A 193 17.08 1.03 -6.09
CA LYS A 193 16.42 2.26 -5.60
C LYS A 193 15.59 2.99 -6.68
N GLY A 194 15.54 2.40 -7.88
CA GLY A 194 14.78 2.91 -9.01
C GLY A 194 13.28 2.63 -8.88
N TYR A 195 12.59 2.78 -10.00
CA TYR A 195 11.18 2.44 -10.10
C TYR A 195 10.93 1.33 -11.12
N VAL A 196 9.81 0.63 -10.95
CA VAL A 196 9.22 -0.27 -11.95
C VAL A 196 7.98 0.43 -12.50
N SER A 197 7.93 0.65 -13.82
CA SER A 197 6.74 1.17 -14.48
C SER A 197 5.68 0.07 -14.56
N LEU A 198 4.42 0.41 -14.25
CA LEU A 198 3.29 -0.49 -14.50
C LEU A 198 2.66 -0.34 -15.88
N GLU A 199 3.15 0.60 -16.70
CA GLU A 199 2.74 0.73 -18.11
C GLU A 199 3.10 -0.54 -18.89
N GLY A 200 2.08 -1.23 -19.40
CA GLY A 200 2.26 -2.49 -20.14
C GLY A 200 2.81 -3.65 -19.30
N PHE A 201 2.88 -3.52 -17.97
CA PHE A 201 3.37 -4.58 -17.09
C PHE A 201 2.36 -5.75 -17.07
N PRO A 202 2.80 -7.03 -17.19
CA PRO A 202 1.89 -8.17 -17.19
C PRO A 202 1.02 -8.25 -15.95
N TYR A 203 -0.29 -8.37 -16.13
CA TYR A 203 -1.28 -8.48 -15.06
C TYR A 203 -2.17 -9.72 -15.26
N GLN A 204 -2.83 -10.14 -14.19
CA GLN A 204 -3.72 -11.31 -14.17
C GLN A 204 -5.17 -10.94 -14.51
N ASP A 205 -5.64 -9.81 -13.97
CA ASP A 205 -7.00 -9.30 -14.19
C ASP A 205 -7.04 -7.79 -13.98
N SER A 206 -8.02 -7.11 -14.54
CA SER A 206 -8.26 -5.69 -14.30
C SER A 206 -9.73 -5.33 -14.56
N PHE A 207 -10.26 -4.40 -13.78
CA PHE A 207 -11.62 -3.90 -13.95
C PHE A 207 -11.74 -2.46 -13.45
N THR A 208 -12.79 -1.77 -13.89
CA THR A 208 -13.10 -0.41 -13.48
C THR A 208 -14.44 -0.37 -12.74
N VAL A 209 -14.56 0.57 -11.81
CA VAL A 209 -15.78 0.88 -11.09
C VAL A 209 -16.02 2.38 -11.23
N SER A 210 -17.04 2.76 -12.00
CA SER A 210 -17.49 4.15 -12.08
C SER A 210 -18.24 4.53 -10.80
N ASN A 211 -18.18 5.82 -10.43
CA ASN A 211 -18.88 6.36 -9.25
C ASN A 211 -18.48 5.64 -7.95
N LEU A 212 -17.17 5.46 -7.73
CA LEU A 212 -16.63 4.67 -6.62
C LEU A 212 -17.05 5.22 -5.24
N TYR A 213 -17.26 6.53 -5.11
CA TYR A 213 -17.70 7.16 -3.88
C TYR A 213 -19.22 7.35 -3.79
N GLY A 214 -19.98 7.14 -4.87
CA GLY A 214 -21.43 7.35 -4.90
C GLY A 214 -21.83 8.82 -5.12
N GLU A 215 -23.12 9.07 -5.35
CA GLU A 215 -23.69 10.42 -5.36
C GLU A 215 -24.31 10.74 -3.99
N GLY A 216 -23.78 11.73 -3.25
CA GLY A 216 -24.38 12.13 -1.95
C GLY A 216 -24.19 11.10 -0.82
N GLN A 217 -25.09 11.07 0.18
CA GLN A 217 -24.93 10.37 1.49
C GLN A 217 -24.65 8.86 1.47
N ASP A 218 -24.50 8.23 0.31
CA ASP A 218 -24.23 6.79 0.14
C ASP A 218 -22.75 6.51 -0.14
N ASN A 219 -21.85 7.19 0.58
CA ASN A 219 -20.42 6.92 0.49
C ASN A 219 -20.09 5.50 0.98
N ILE A 220 -19.46 4.71 0.11
CA ILE A 220 -18.99 3.34 0.42
C ILE A 220 -17.63 3.34 1.15
N ILE A 221 -17.01 4.52 1.35
CA ILE A 221 -15.76 4.71 2.10
C ILE A 221 -15.88 5.87 3.08
#